data_AF-A0A7Z1MWX0-F1
#
_entry.id   AF-A0A7Z1MWX0-F1
#
_cell.length_a   1.000
_cell.length_b   1.000
_cell.length_c   1.000
_cell.angle_alpha   90.00
_cell.angle_beta   90.00
_cell.angle_gamma   90.00
#
_symmetry.space_group_name_H-M   'P 1'
#
loop_
_entity.id
_entity.type
_entity.pdbx_description
1 polymer ?
#
loop_
_entity_poly.entity_id
_entity_poly.type
_entity_poly.pdbx_seq_one_letter_code
_entity_poly.pdbx_strand_id
1 'polypeptide(L)'
;IGEGAERLERHGVKVNTMHIRQLHPFPKDIVQQAINKASKVIVAEHNYQGQLSSILKMNTQVNDKLVNQTKYDGKHFLPYEIEEKGLEIAKELKELV
;
A
#
# COMPACT_ATOMS: atom_id res chain seq x y z
N ILE A 1 7.19 -5.29 6.42
CA ILE A 1 5.83 -4.73 6.28
C ILE A 1 5.09 -4.71 7.62
N GLY A 2 4.81 -5.86 8.25
CA GLY A 2 4.06 -5.92 9.53
C GLY A 2 4.59 -4.99 10.62
N GLU A 3 5.89 -5.07 10.94
CA GLU A 3 6.51 -4.17 11.93
C GLU A 3 6.38 -2.68 11.56
N GLY A 4 6.53 -2.32 10.28
CA GLY A 4 6.34 -0.94 9.83
C GLY A 4 4.91 -0.45 10.01
N ALA A 5 3.92 -1.33 9.84
CA ALA A 5 2.52 -1.02 10.14
C ALA A 5 2.30 -0.81 11.64
N GLU A 6 2.85 -1.67 12.50
CA GLU A 6 2.78 -1.48 13.97
C GLU A 6 3.38 -0.15 14.41
N ARG A 7 4.49 0.28 13.77
CA ARG A 7 5.09 1.59 14.04
C ARG A 7 4.19 2.74 13.62
N LEU A 8 3.54 2.68 12.46
CA LEU A 8 2.53 3.67 12.03
C LEU A 8 1.37 3.77 13.04
N GLU A 9 0.90 2.65 13.57
CA GLU A 9 -0.16 2.64 14.58
C GLU A 9 0.28 3.36 15.87
N ARG A 10 1.54 3.22 16.29
CA ARG A 10 2.09 3.98 17.43
C ARG A 10 2.12 5.49 17.20
N HIS A 11 2.20 5.92 15.94
CA HIS A 11 2.04 7.32 15.53
C HIS A 11 0.57 7.76 15.40
N GLY A 12 -0.39 6.92 15.78
CA GLY A 12 -1.82 7.20 15.70
C GLY A 12 -2.38 7.12 14.29
N VAL A 13 -1.63 6.57 13.32
CA VAL A 13 -2.11 6.34 11.96
C VAL A 13 -2.84 5.00 11.91
N LYS A 14 -4.14 5.03 11.62
CA LYS A 14 -4.93 3.81 11.41
C LYS A 14 -4.50 3.16 10.10
N VAL A 15 -3.92 1.97 10.18
CA VAL A 15 -3.40 1.22 9.02
C VAL A 15 -4.06 -0.15 8.94
N ASN A 16 -4.15 -0.70 7.74
CA ASN A 16 -4.48 -2.09 7.50
C ASN A 16 -3.44 -2.65 6.52
N THR A 17 -3.08 -3.93 6.67
CA THR A 17 -2.14 -4.59 5.75
C THR A 17 -2.83 -5.77 5.06
N MET A 18 -2.53 -5.97 3.78
CA MET A 18 -3.04 -7.08 2.99
C MET A 18 -1.91 -7.65 2.14
N HIS A 19 -1.69 -8.96 2.23
CA HIS A 19 -0.71 -9.65 1.40
C HIS A 19 -1.44 -10.43 0.29
N ILE A 20 -1.20 -10.05 -0.96
CA ILE A 20 -1.78 -10.72 -2.13
C ILE A 20 -0.99 -12.00 -2.41
N ARG A 21 -1.63 -13.16 -2.22
CA ARG A 21 -1.03 -14.49 -2.47
C ARG A 21 -1.43 -15.10 -3.81
N GLN A 22 -2.49 -14.60 -4.43
CA GLN A 22 -3.03 -15.10 -5.69
C GLN A 22 -3.17 -13.94 -6.68
N LEU A 23 -2.44 -13.99 -7.79
CA LEU A 23 -2.52 -12.98 -8.84
C LEU A 23 -3.53 -13.35 -9.94
N HIS A 24 -3.73 -14.65 -10.19
CA HIS A 24 -4.70 -15.12 -11.18
C HIS A 24 -5.38 -16.43 -10.72
N PRO A 25 -6.73 -16.51 -10.74
CA PRO A 25 -7.65 -15.39 -10.97
C PRO A 25 -7.51 -14.34 -9.85
N PHE A 26 -7.51 -13.06 -10.19
CA PHE A 26 -7.30 -12.01 -9.19
C PHE A 26 -8.52 -11.93 -8.24
N PRO A 27 -8.33 -11.91 -6.90
CA PRO A 27 -9.43 -11.88 -5.93
C PRO A 27 -10.05 -10.48 -5.82
N LYS A 28 -10.62 -9.98 -6.93
CA LYS A 28 -11.04 -8.58 -7.11
C LYS A 28 -12.01 -8.09 -6.03
N ASP A 29 -12.99 -8.91 -5.63
CA ASP A 29 -14.06 -8.46 -4.73
C ASP A 29 -13.53 -8.22 -3.31
N ILE A 30 -12.66 -9.13 -2.83
CA ILE A 30 -12.02 -9.01 -1.51
C ILE A 30 -11.09 -7.80 -1.47
N VAL A 31 -10.29 -7.61 -2.53
CA VAL A 31 -9.36 -6.48 -2.63
C VAL A 31 -10.13 -5.16 -2.75
N GLN A 32 -11.21 -5.11 -3.55
CA GLN A 32 -12.05 -3.92 -3.67
C GLN A 32 -12.70 -3.52 -2.34
N GLN A 33 -13.18 -4.49 -1.55
CA GLN A 33 -13.72 -4.21 -0.21
C GLN A 33 -12.67 -3.59 0.72
N ALA A 34 -11.41 -3.99 0.62
CA ALA A 34 -10.32 -3.38 1.38
C ALA A 34 -10.01 -1.96 0.90
N ILE A 35 -9.93 -1.75 -0.42
CA ILE A 35 -9.69 -0.43 -1.04
C ILE A 35 -10.78 0.58 -0.66
N ASN A 36 -12.05 0.16 -0.61
CA ASN A 36 -13.16 1.03 -0.28
C ASN A 36 -13.04 1.62 1.14
N LYS A 37 -12.45 0.87 2.08
CA LYS A 37 -12.26 1.29 3.48
C LYS A 37 -11.01 2.16 3.70
N ALA A 38 -10.12 2.25 2.71
CA ALA A 38 -8.86 2.97 2.83
C ALA A 38 -8.95 4.36 2.17
N SER A 39 -8.32 5.36 2.78
CA SER A 39 -8.16 6.69 2.18
C SER A 39 -7.07 6.68 1.10
N LYS A 40 -5.98 5.94 1.36
CA LYS A 40 -4.87 5.70 0.43
C LYS A 40 -4.45 4.24 0.49
N VAL A 41 -3.93 3.71 -0.62
CA VAL A 41 -3.50 2.32 -0.79
C VAL A 41 -2.06 2.34 -1.27
N ILE A 42 -1.14 2.04 -0.36
CA ILE A 42 0.30 1.94 -0.67
C ILE A 42 0.60 0.51 -1.12
N VAL A 43 1.15 0.36 -2.32
CA VAL A 43 1.59 -0.93 -2.86
C VAL A 43 3.09 -1.02 -2.76
N ALA A 44 3.57 -1.76 -1.76
CA ALA A 44 4.98 -2.08 -1.56
C ALA A 44 5.38 -3.29 -2.41
N GLU A 45 6.25 -3.12 -3.39
CA GLU A 45 6.65 -4.19 -4.31
C GLU A 45 8.12 -4.14 -4.72
N HIS A 46 8.72 -5.32 -4.96
CA HIS A 46 10.14 -5.47 -5.27
C HIS A 46 10.39 -5.53 -6.79
N ASN A 47 9.92 -4.55 -7.54
CA ASN A 47 10.20 -4.41 -8.96
C ASN A 47 10.18 -2.93 -9.35
N TYR A 48 10.80 -2.59 -10.48
CA TYR A 48 10.89 -1.21 -10.95
C TYR A 48 9.56 -0.68 -11.53
N GLN A 49 8.78 -1.52 -12.20
CA GLN A 49 7.67 -1.07 -13.05
C GLN A 49 6.33 -0.90 -12.32
N GLY A 50 6.19 -1.35 -11.09
CA GLY A 50 4.92 -1.32 -10.38
C GLY A 50 3.92 -2.35 -10.93
N GLN A 51 4.36 -3.59 -11.12
CA GLN A 51 3.55 -4.63 -11.78
C GLN A 51 2.30 -5.00 -10.97
N LEU A 52 2.43 -5.15 -9.64
CA LEU A 52 1.28 -5.43 -8.77
C LEU A 52 0.30 -4.26 -8.80
N SER A 53 0.82 -3.04 -8.73
CA SER A 53 0.02 -1.81 -8.88
C SER A 53 -0.78 -1.78 -10.18
N SER A 54 -0.18 -2.27 -11.28
CA SER A 54 -0.86 -2.38 -12.58
C SER A 54 -1.96 -3.44 -12.56
N ILE A 55 -1.72 -4.61 -11.95
CA ILE A 55 -2.74 -5.65 -11.76
C ILE A 55 -3.92 -5.12 -10.93
N LEU A 56 -3.66 -4.37 -9.85
CA LEU A 56 -4.71 -3.74 -9.05
C LEU A 56 -5.55 -2.78 -9.91
N LYS A 57 -4.93 -1.90 -10.69
CA LYS A 57 -5.62 -0.96 -11.59
C LYS A 57 -6.51 -1.68 -12.62
N MET A 58 -6.05 -2.80 -13.16
CA MET A 58 -6.82 -3.56 -14.17
C MET A 58 -8.04 -4.28 -13.57
N ASN A 59 -8.01 -4.59 -12.27
CA ASN A 59 -9.02 -5.46 -11.64
C ASN A 59 -9.90 -4.73 -10.62
N THR A 60 -9.56 -3.51 -10.20
CA THR A 60 -10.23 -2.78 -9.11
C THR A 60 -10.29 -1.28 -9.39
N GLN A 61 -11.20 -0.59 -8.71
CA GLN A 61 -11.35 0.87 -8.73
C GLN A 61 -10.45 1.52 -7.67
N VAL A 62 -9.12 1.38 -7.83
CA VAL A 62 -8.13 1.95 -6.89
C VAL A 62 -7.73 3.39 -7.21
N ASN A 63 -7.76 3.76 -8.49
CA ASN A 63 -7.60 5.13 -9.03
C ASN A 63 -6.65 6.05 -8.22
N ASP A 64 -7.17 7.17 -7.74
CA ASP A 64 -6.50 8.26 -7.01
C ASP A 64 -6.03 7.85 -5.60
N LYS A 65 -6.47 6.69 -5.09
CA LYS A 65 -6.01 6.16 -3.81
C LYS A 65 -4.65 5.49 -3.91
N LEU A 66 -4.25 5.05 -5.11
CA LEU A 66 -3.05 4.24 -5.29
C LEU A 66 -1.77 5.06 -5.11
N VAL A 67 -0.85 4.53 -4.30
CA VAL A 67 0.50 5.04 -4.12
C VAL A 67 1.47 3.88 -4.36
N ASN A 68 2.39 4.05 -5.31
CA ASN A 68 3.40 3.03 -5.60
C ASN A 68 4.60 3.24 -4.67
N GLN A 69 5.04 2.18 -4.00
CA GLN A 69 6.29 2.13 -3.26
C GLN A 69 7.12 0.96 -3.81
N THR A 70 7.92 1.25 -4.84
CA THR A 70 8.74 0.26 -5.53
C THR A 70 10.15 0.23 -4.96
N LYS A 71 10.72 -0.96 -4.79
CA LYS A 71 12.13 -1.15 -4.43
C LYS A 71 12.78 -2.16 -5.38
N TYR A 72 13.95 -1.81 -5.94
CA TYR A 72 14.63 -2.65 -6.93
C TYR A 72 16.16 -2.63 -6.75
N ASP A 73 16.60 -2.69 -5.49
CA ASP A 73 18.01 -2.67 -5.10
C ASP A 73 18.50 -4.04 -4.56
N GLY A 74 17.67 -5.08 -4.66
CA GLY A 74 17.96 -6.42 -4.14
C GLY A 74 17.82 -6.58 -2.63
N LYS A 75 17.42 -5.53 -1.90
CA LYS A 75 17.20 -5.56 -0.45
C LYS A 75 15.72 -5.57 -0.13
N HIS A 76 15.38 -6.14 1.03
CA HIS A 76 14.02 -6.08 1.55
C HIS A 76 13.64 -4.66 1.97
N PHE A 77 12.35 -4.38 1.98
CA PHE A 77 11.80 -3.25 2.73
C PHE A 77 12.12 -3.39 4.22
N LEU A 78 12.81 -2.40 4.75
CA LEU A 78 13.04 -2.22 6.16
C LEU A 78 11.78 -1.61 6.80
N PRO A 79 11.51 -1.89 8.09
CA PRO A 79 10.32 -1.37 8.77
C PRO A 79 10.19 0.15 8.69
N TYR A 80 11.29 0.88 8.84
CA TYR A 80 11.29 2.35 8.81
C TYR A 80 10.91 2.91 7.43
N GLU A 81 11.20 2.21 6.33
CA GLU A 81 10.85 2.68 4.97
C GLU A 81 9.33 2.64 4.76
N ILE A 82 8.65 1.69 5.39
CA ILE A 82 7.18 1.60 5.39
C ILE A 82 6.57 2.66 6.29
N GLU A 83 7.17 2.87 7.46
CA GLU A 83 6.78 3.91 8.42
C GLU A 83 6.93 5.31 7.80
N GLU A 84 8.08 5.64 7.24
CA GLU A 84 8.37 6.92 6.60
C GLU A 84 7.36 7.21 5.49
N LYS A 85 7.13 6.24 4.59
CA LYS A 85 6.17 6.42 3.49
C LYS A 85 4.74 6.57 4.00
N GLY A 86 4.34 5.80 5.00
CA GLY A 86 3.01 5.90 5.59
C GLY A 86 2.77 7.26 6.27
N LEU A 87 3.78 7.80 6.97
CA LEU A 87 3.70 9.11 7.61
C LEU A 87 3.66 10.26 6.60
N GLU A 88 4.45 10.18 5.53
CA GLU A 88 4.40 11.13 4.40
C GLU A 88 2.97 11.24 3.86
N ILE A 89 2.37 10.11 3.49
CA ILE A 89 1.00 10.07 2.93
C ILE A 89 -0.05 10.50 3.98
N ALA A 90 0.11 10.12 5.24
CA ALA A 90 -0.81 10.55 6.30
C ALA A 90 -0.76 12.06 6.54
N LYS A 91 0.41 12.69 6.37
CA LYS A 91 0.57 14.14 6.45
C LYS A 91 -0.12 14.84 5.27
N GLU A 92 0.14 14.38 4.04
CA GLU A 92 -0.53 14.90 2.83
C GLU A 92 -2.06 14.86 2.96
N LEU A 93 -2.61 13.76 3.49
CA LEU A 93 -4.05 13.63 3.72
C LEU A 93 -4.61 14.64 4.72
N LYS A 94 -3.82 15.06 5.73
CA LYS A 94 -4.25 16.07 6.71
C LYS A 94 -4.18 17.48 6.13
N GLU A 95 -3.29 17.75 5.19
CA GLU A 95 -3.13 19.06 4.55
C GLU A 95 -4.19 19.33 3.48
N LEU A 96 -4.87 18.28 2.99
CA LEU A 96 -5.96 18.36 2.01
C LEU A 96 -7.35 18.56 2.64
N VAL A 97 -7.46 18.54 3.98
CA VAL A 97 -8.70 18.71 4.76
C VAL A 97 -8.67 20.07 5.46
#